data_AF-A0A517KWN7-F1
#
_entry.id   AF-A0A517KWN7-F1
#
_cell.length_a   1.000
_cell.length_b   1.000
_cell.length_c   1.000
_cell.angle_alpha   90.00
_cell.angle_beta   90.00
_cell.angle_gamma   90.00
#
_symmetry.space_group_name_H-M   'P 1'
#
loop_
_entity.id
_entity.type
_entity.pdbx_description
1 polymer ?
#
loop_
_entity_poly.entity_id
_entity_poly.type
_entity_poly.pdbx_seq_one_letter_code
_entity_poly.pdbx_strand_id
1 'polypeptide(L)'
;MPLKESELKTHDLAIPISSQRTQRSLRVIILTQSSLTPGKIDSTLSRLQHFESLTGGTDSAIIFPLFPAARTGYKTSEPFPSSIHGFTQAQLLLMEQSINIPILPLSTPTSLPKIISSFITSLNASLTVSATSKPINAAVDVLPYATGNGAMPRDVHIAMTDMFTCMRDVAGMGSGEETKKRLVQQGLAEQEAEDCMQFWVEEWICD
;
A
#
# COMPACT_ATOMS: atom_id res chain seq x y z
N MET A 1 7.31 -22.06 -24.86
CA MET A 1 5.92 -21.92 -25.34
C MET A 1 5.55 -20.45 -25.30
N PRO A 2 5.05 -19.86 -26.40
CA PRO A 2 4.69 -18.44 -26.45
C PRO A 2 3.39 -18.21 -25.67
N LEU A 3 3.37 -17.17 -24.84
CA LEU A 3 2.21 -16.73 -24.07
C LEU A 3 1.10 -16.31 -25.05
N LYS A 4 -0.08 -16.93 -24.93
CA LYS A 4 -1.26 -16.62 -25.75
C LYS A 4 -2.16 -15.69 -24.94
N GLU A 5 -2.06 -14.38 -25.20
CA GLU A 5 -3.03 -13.37 -24.74
C GLU A 5 -4.39 -13.68 -25.39
N SER A 6 -5.43 -13.92 -24.59
CA SER A 6 -6.75 -14.25 -25.13
C SER A 6 -7.76 -13.10 -25.11
N GLU A 7 -7.58 -12.01 -24.34
CA GLU A 7 -8.56 -10.91 -24.31
C GLU A 7 -7.91 -9.52 -24.12
N LEU A 8 -7.52 -8.91 -25.24
CA LEU A 8 -6.91 -7.57 -25.37
C LEU A 8 -7.88 -6.38 -25.14
N LYS A 9 -8.87 -6.50 -24.25
CA LYS A 9 -9.76 -5.36 -23.90
C LYS A 9 -9.23 -4.53 -22.74
N THR A 10 -8.31 -5.08 -21.94
CA THR A 10 -7.64 -4.44 -20.82
C THR A 10 -6.15 -4.71 -20.95
N HIS A 11 -5.33 -3.69 -21.25
CA HIS A 11 -3.87 -3.85 -21.39
C HIS A 11 -3.21 -4.04 -20.03
N ASP A 12 -3.47 -5.21 -19.45
CA ASP A 12 -3.02 -5.61 -18.13
C ASP A 12 -1.96 -6.70 -18.32
N LEU A 13 -0.69 -6.35 -18.09
CA LEU A 13 0.41 -7.32 -18.19
C LEU A 13 0.57 -8.01 -16.84
N ALA A 14 0.66 -9.33 -16.82
CA ALA A 14 1.05 -10.10 -15.65
C ALA A 14 2.46 -10.64 -15.86
N ILE A 15 3.40 -10.15 -15.06
CA ILE A 15 4.83 -10.47 -15.17
C ILE A 15 5.21 -11.32 -13.96
N PRO A 16 5.64 -12.57 -14.13
CA PRO A 16 6.07 -13.39 -13.01
C PRO A 16 7.29 -12.76 -12.34
N ILE A 17 7.23 -12.59 -11.02
CA ILE A 17 8.36 -12.13 -10.21
C ILE A 17 8.81 -13.30 -9.34
N SER A 18 10.09 -13.67 -9.46
CA SER A 18 10.64 -14.76 -8.66
C SER A 18 10.66 -14.37 -7.19
N SER A 19 9.84 -15.05 -6.39
CA SER A 19 9.94 -15.05 -4.94
C SER A 19 10.21 -16.47 -4.47
N GLN A 20 11.12 -16.63 -3.50
CA GLN A 20 11.58 -17.94 -3.02
C GLN A 20 10.49 -18.78 -2.33
N ARG A 21 9.33 -18.20 -2.01
CA ARG A 21 8.28 -18.84 -1.19
C ARG A 21 6.88 -18.84 -1.80
N THR A 22 6.58 -17.98 -2.77
CA THR A 22 5.24 -17.89 -3.39
C THR A 22 5.34 -17.52 -4.88
N GLN A 23 4.43 -18.04 -5.70
CA GLN A 23 4.27 -17.54 -7.07
C GLN A 23 3.66 -16.14 -7.01
N ARG A 24 4.49 -15.12 -7.21
CA ARG A 24 4.07 -13.73 -7.26
C ARG A 24 4.12 -13.22 -8.70
N SER A 25 3.21 -12.33 -9.03
CA SER A 25 3.14 -11.68 -10.34
C SER A 25 2.98 -10.19 -10.17
N LEU A 26 3.88 -9.42 -10.78
CA LEU A 26 3.70 -7.99 -10.98
C LEU A 26 2.61 -7.77 -12.02
N ARG A 27 1.52 -7.11 -11.62
CA ARG A 27 0.48 -6.68 -12.54
C ARG A 27 0.75 -5.26 -13.02
N VAL A 28 0.57 -5.00 -14.29
CA VAL A 28 0.85 -3.70 -14.89
C VAL A 28 -0.30 -3.24 -15.76
N ILE A 29 -0.85 -2.06 -15.47
CA ILE A 29 -1.82 -1.39 -16.34
C ILE A 29 -1.12 -0.38 -17.22
N ILE A 30 -1.39 -0.39 -18.52
CA ILE A 30 -1.01 0.72 -19.39
C ILE A 30 -2.15 1.75 -19.40
N LEU A 31 -1.84 2.97 -18.99
CA LEU A 31 -2.74 4.13 -19.00
C LEU A 31 -2.24 5.14 -20.03
N THR A 32 -3.13 5.66 -20.87
CA THR A 32 -2.79 6.64 -21.91
C THR A 32 -3.64 7.89 -21.76
N GLN A 33 -3.27 8.96 -22.46
CA GLN A 33 -4.08 10.18 -22.49
C GLN A 33 -5.52 9.95 -22.92
N SER A 34 -5.76 8.97 -23.80
CA SER A 34 -7.10 8.64 -24.27
C SER A 34 -7.98 8.06 -23.17
N SER A 35 -7.38 7.42 -22.16
CA SER A 35 -8.08 6.85 -20.99
C SER A 35 -8.65 7.95 -20.07
N LEU A 36 -8.06 9.14 -20.10
CA LEU A 36 -8.45 10.28 -19.26
C LEU A 36 -9.47 11.21 -19.95
N THR A 37 -9.98 10.83 -21.12
CA THR A 37 -10.99 11.64 -21.81
C THR A 37 -12.33 11.59 -21.06
N PRO A 38 -13.16 12.66 -21.09
CA PRO A 38 -14.39 12.74 -20.29
C PRO A 38 -15.37 11.57 -20.47
N GLY A 39 -15.37 10.89 -21.62
CA GLY A 39 -16.21 9.71 -21.86
C GLY A 39 -15.63 8.37 -21.38
N LYS A 40 -14.38 8.34 -20.90
CA LYS A 40 -13.65 7.12 -20.49
C LYS A 40 -13.11 7.19 -19.07
N ILE A 41 -13.26 8.33 -18.39
CA ILE A 41 -12.67 8.54 -17.06
C ILE A 41 -13.31 7.62 -16.02
N ASP A 42 -14.64 7.49 -16.00
CA ASP A 42 -15.35 6.64 -15.02
C ASP A 42 -15.03 5.15 -15.19
N SER A 43 -14.93 4.69 -16.44
CA SER A 43 -14.55 3.30 -16.74
C SER A 43 -13.07 3.03 -16.43
N THR A 44 -12.21 4.04 -16.61
CA THR A 44 -10.81 3.99 -16.20
C THR A 44 -10.68 3.92 -14.68
N LEU A 45 -11.45 4.73 -13.94
CA LEU A 45 -11.46 4.69 -12.48
C LEU A 45 -11.96 3.35 -11.94
N SER A 46 -13.08 2.86 -12.47
CA SER A 46 -13.62 1.55 -12.09
C SER A 46 -12.59 0.44 -12.33
N ARG A 47 -11.84 0.52 -13.44
CA ARG A 47 -10.75 -0.41 -13.75
C ARG A 47 -9.59 -0.27 -12.79
N LEU A 48 -9.18 0.94 -12.42
CA LEU A 48 -8.07 1.17 -11.47
C LEU A 48 -8.43 0.70 -10.05
N GLN A 49 -9.65 1.00 -9.58
CA GLN A 49 -10.16 0.53 -8.28
C GLN A 49 -10.26 -0.99 -8.24
N HIS A 50 -10.80 -1.60 -9.31
CA HIS A 50 -10.84 -3.06 -9.42
C HIS A 50 -9.42 -3.65 -9.39
N PHE A 51 -8.50 -3.03 -10.13
CA PHE A 51 -7.10 -3.46 -10.19
C PHE A 51 -6.40 -3.38 -8.83
N GLU A 52 -6.64 -2.32 -8.05
CA GLU A 52 -6.17 -2.20 -6.66
C GLU A 52 -6.76 -3.29 -5.76
N SER A 53 -8.07 -3.56 -5.89
CA SER A 53 -8.76 -4.58 -5.07
C SER A 53 -8.24 -6.00 -5.31
N LEU A 54 -7.77 -6.32 -6.53
CA LEU A 54 -7.26 -7.64 -6.88
C LEU A 54 -5.91 -7.98 -6.22
N THR A 55 -5.13 -6.96 -5.88
CA THR A 55 -3.76 -7.12 -5.38
C THR A 55 -3.54 -6.47 -4.01
N GLY A 56 -4.55 -5.80 -3.46
CA GLY A 56 -4.42 -4.93 -2.30
C GLY A 56 -3.44 -3.78 -2.54
N GLY A 57 -3.28 -3.35 -3.80
CA GLY A 57 -2.28 -2.36 -4.22
C GLY A 57 -0.83 -2.88 -4.26
N THR A 58 -0.57 -4.10 -3.83
CA THR A 58 0.77 -4.70 -3.86
C THR A 58 1.11 -5.28 -5.24
N ASP A 59 2.40 -5.37 -5.58
CA ASP A 59 2.86 -5.92 -6.87
C ASP A 59 2.10 -5.38 -8.09
N SER A 60 1.83 -4.07 -8.07
CA SER A 60 1.02 -3.38 -9.07
C SER A 60 1.74 -2.13 -9.55
N ALA A 61 1.62 -1.82 -10.83
CA ALA A 61 2.13 -0.58 -11.40
C ALA A 61 1.25 -0.08 -12.55
N ILE A 62 1.23 1.23 -12.74
CA ILE A 62 0.66 1.88 -13.91
C ILE A 62 1.82 2.34 -14.78
N ILE A 63 1.77 2.08 -16.08
CA ILE A 63 2.74 2.61 -17.04
C ILE A 63 2.04 3.65 -17.90
N PHE A 64 2.64 4.85 -17.95
CA PHE A 64 2.12 5.97 -18.72
C PHE A 64 3.08 6.39 -19.84
N PRO A 65 2.74 6.18 -21.11
CA PRO A 65 3.54 6.61 -22.25
C PRO A 65 3.69 8.14 -22.33
N LEU A 66 4.93 8.62 -22.39
CA LEU A 66 5.26 10.05 -22.58
C LEU A 66 5.59 10.42 -24.03
N PHE A 67 5.69 9.43 -24.91
CA PHE A 67 5.92 9.67 -26.34
C PHE A 67 4.59 9.94 -27.07
N PRO A 68 4.60 10.77 -28.12
CA PRO A 68 3.40 11.05 -28.88
C PRO A 68 2.85 9.77 -29.51
N ALA A 69 1.54 9.53 -29.34
CA ALA A 69 0.85 8.53 -30.14
C ALA A 69 0.95 8.97 -31.62
N ALA A 70 1.39 8.06 -32.49
CA ALA A 70 1.55 8.34 -33.92
C ALA A 70 0.24 8.95 -34.46
N ARG A 71 0.30 10.22 -34.88
CA ARG A 71 -0.86 10.96 -35.36
C ARG A 71 -1.33 10.36 -36.68
N THR A 72 -2.44 9.64 -36.69
CA THR A 72 -3.18 9.38 -37.92
C THR A 72 -3.96 10.65 -38.29
N GLY A 73 -3.33 11.50 -39.13
CA GLY A 73 -4.04 12.30 -40.13
C GLY A 73 -4.89 13.51 -39.72
N TYR A 74 -5.07 13.89 -38.46
CA TYR A 74 -5.89 15.08 -38.13
C TYR A 74 -5.07 16.38 -38.01
N LYS A 75 -5.32 17.30 -38.95
CA LYS A 75 -4.99 18.72 -38.87
C LYS A 75 -6.03 19.41 -37.99
N THR A 76 -5.75 19.60 -36.71
CA THR A 76 -6.53 20.53 -35.87
C THR A 76 -5.59 21.39 -35.04
N SER A 77 -5.93 22.67 -35.03
CA SER A 77 -5.22 23.85 -34.50
C SER A 77 -5.37 24.04 -32.98
N GLU A 78 -5.50 22.96 -32.23
CA GLU A 78 -5.55 23.00 -30.76
C GLU A 78 -4.16 22.68 -30.19
N PRO A 79 -3.68 23.39 -29.16
CA PRO A 79 -2.49 23.00 -28.44
C PRO A 79 -2.80 21.69 -27.71
N PHE A 80 -2.56 20.56 -28.37
CA PHE A 80 -2.70 19.25 -27.75
C PHE A 80 -1.93 19.27 -26.42
N PRO A 81 -2.57 18.91 -25.29
CA PRO A 81 -1.86 18.81 -24.03
C PRO A 81 -0.70 17.84 -24.24
N SER A 82 0.51 18.30 -23.88
CA SER A 82 1.72 17.48 -23.99
C SER A 82 1.50 16.15 -23.25
N SER A 83 2.19 15.08 -23.63
CA SER A 83 2.10 13.81 -22.90
C SER A 83 2.41 13.98 -21.39
N ILE A 84 3.19 15.01 -21.05
CA ILE A 84 3.48 15.44 -19.67
C ILE A 84 2.23 15.99 -18.97
N HIS A 85 1.42 16.82 -19.65
CA HIS A 85 0.13 17.27 -19.10
C HIS A 85 -0.77 16.08 -18.81
N GLY A 86 -0.78 15.11 -19.72
CA GLY A 86 -1.51 13.87 -19.53
C GLY A 86 -1.07 13.04 -18.33
N PHE A 87 0.24 12.87 -18.18
CA PHE A 87 0.82 12.22 -17.03
C PHE A 87 0.48 12.95 -15.73
N THR A 88 0.53 14.28 -15.74
CA THR A 88 0.16 15.12 -14.58
C THR A 88 -1.31 14.94 -14.21
N GLN A 89 -2.22 14.92 -15.20
CA GLN A 89 -3.63 14.64 -14.97
C GLN A 89 -3.85 13.23 -14.40
N ALA A 90 -3.12 12.23 -14.88
CA ALA A 90 -3.18 10.88 -14.31
C ALA A 90 -2.75 10.86 -12.84
N GLN A 91 -1.66 11.57 -12.50
CA GLN A 91 -1.18 11.66 -11.12
C GLN A 91 -2.22 12.31 -10.20
N LEU A 92 -2.81 13.43 -10.62
CA LEU A 92 -3.86 14.11 -9.86
C LEU A 92 -5.08 13.19 -9.66
N LEU A 93 -5.51 12.50 -10.72
CA LEU A 93 -6.64 11.57 -10.65
C LEU A 93 -6.39 10.44 -9.63
N LEU A 94 -5.19 9.86 -9.63
CA LEU A 94 -4.83 8.81 -8.66
C LEU A 94 -4.84 9.34 -7.22
N MET A 95 -4.34 10.57 -7.01
CA MET A 95 -4.34 11.22 -5.70
C MET A 95 -5.76 11.54 -5.20
N GLU A 96 -6.60 12.11 -6.06
CA GLU A 96 -7.99 12.45 -5.73
C GLU A 96 -8.81 11.22 -5.34
N GLN A 97 -8.53 10.08 -5.97
CA GLN A 97 -9.25 8.83 -5.74
C GLN A 97 -8.57 7.93 -4.70
N SER A 98 -7.49 8.39 -4.05
CA SER A 98 -6.73 7.64 -3.05
C SER A 98 -6.22 6.27 -3.54
N ILE A 99 -5.91 6.16 -4.85
CA ILE A 99 -5.43 4.93 -5.48
C ILE A 99 -3.91 4.83 -5.27
N ASN A 100 -3.45 3.82 -4.54
CA ASN A 100 -2.06 3.72 -4.07
C ASN A 100 -1.13 2.97 -5.04
N ILE A 101 -1.43 3.01 -6.35
CA ILE A 101 -0.66 2.28 -7.36
C ILE A 101 0.39 3.19 -7.99
N PRO A 102 1.68 2.81 -7.99
CA PRO A 102 2.75 3.64 -8.54
C PRO A 102 2.59 3.81 -10.04
N ILE A 103 2.65 5.06 -10.51
CA ILE A 103 2.65 5.41 -11.93
C ILE A 103 4.09 5.65 -12.42
N LEU A 104 4.47 4.93 -13.47
CA LEU A 104 5.81 4.91 -14.04
C LEU A 104 5.79 5.59 -15.42
N PRO A 105 6.56 6.66 -15.63
CA PRO A 105 6.65 7.33 -16.92
C PRO A 105 7.44 6.47 -17.91
N LEU A 106 6.91 6.28 -19.12
CA LEU A 106 7.56 5.54 -20.20
C LEU A 106 7.97 6.48 -21.34
N SER A 107 9.26 6.81 -21.40
CA SER A 107 9.80 7.75 -22.39
C SER A 107 9.85 7.18 -23.81
N THR A 108 10.12 5.87 -23.95
CA THR A 108 10.13 5.16 -25.24
C THR A 108 9.65 3.72 -25.07
N PRO A 109 9.06 3.08 -26.09
CA PRO A 109 8.68 1.66 -26.01
C PRO A 109 9.86 0.73 -25.67
N THR A 110 11.05 1.03 -26.18
CA THR A 110 12.26 0.23 -25.93
C THR A 110 12.76 0.29 -24.49
N SER A 111 12.36 1.31 -23.72
CA SER A 111 12.73 1.44 -22.31
C SER A 111 11.84 0.62 -21.36
N LEU A 112 10.75 0.05 -21.86
CA LEU A 112 9.76 -0.70 -21.07
C LEU A 112 10.39 -1.86 -20.25
N PRO A 113 11.22 -2.75 -20.84
CA PRO A 113 11.83 -3.84 -20.07
C PRO A 113 12.74 -3.32 -18.95
N LYS A 114 13.46 -2.22 -19.20
CA LYS A 114 14.38 -1.62 -18.23
C LYS A 114 13.61 -1.04 -17.03
N ILE A 115 12.52 -0.33 -17.28
CA ILE A 115 11.68 0.25 -16.23
C ILE A 115 11.06 -0.85 -15.37
N ILE A 116 10.49 -1.88 -16.01
CA ILE A 116 9.90 -3.01 -15.31
C ILE A 116 10.94 -3.74 -14.45
N SER A 117 12.12 -4.04 -15.02
CA SER A 117 13.19 -4.72 -14.28
C SER A 117 13.68 -3.89 -13.09
N SER A 118 13.87 -2.58 -13.27
CA SER A 118 14.25 -1.67 -12.19
C SER A 118 13.18 -1.62 -11.08
N PHE A 119 11.91 -1.59 -11.46
CA PHE A 119 10.80 -1.58 -10.52
C PHE A 119 10.72 -2.89 -9.73
N ILE A 120 10.81 -4.05 -10.40
CA ILE A 120 10.87 -5.36 -9.74
C ILE A 120 12.05 -5.45 -8.76
N THR A 121 13.20 -4.90 -9.15
CA THR A 121 14.40 -4.88 -8.30
C THR A 121 14.16 -4.03 -7.05
N SER A 122 13.51 -2.88 -7.19
CA SER A 122 13.12 -2.01 -6.07
C SER A 122 12.06 -2.65 -5.15
N LEU A 123 11.08 -3.34 -5.72
CA LEU A 123 10.09 -4.13 -4.95
C LEU A 123 10.79 -5.21 -4.11
N ASN A 124 11.71 -5.96 -4.72
CA ASN A 124 12.46 -7.01 -4.03
C ASN A 124 13.43 -6.43 -2.99
N ALA A 125 14.07 -5.30 -3.27
CA ALA A 125 14.94 -4.61 -2.32
C ALA A 125 14.16 -4.14 -1.08
N SER A 126 12.97 -3.60 -1.27
CA SER A 126 12.08 -3.17 -0.16
C SER A 126 11.70 -4.35 0.73
N LEU A 127 11.47 -5.53 0.15
CA LEU A 127 11.21 -6.76 0.89
C LEU A 127 12.45 -7.28 1.64
N THR A 128 13.65 -7.12 1.08
CA THR A 128 14.89 -7.50 1.78
C THR A 128 15.23 -6.55 2.93
N VAL A 129 14.87 -5.26 2.83
CA VAL A 129 14.96 -4.30 3.95
C VAL A 129 13.88 -4.58 4.98
N SER A 130 12.67 -4.99 4.57
CA SER A 130 11.64 -5.47 5.49
C SER A 130 11.95 -6.81 6.16
N ALA A 131 12.82 -7.63 5.56
CA ALA A 131 13.29 -8.88 6.16
C ALA A 131 14.39 -8.66 7.22
N THR A 132 15.00 -7.47 7.26
CA THR A 132 15.94 -7.05 8.31
C THR A 132 15.34 -6.03 9.28
N SER A 133 14.25 -5.35 8.94
CA SER A 133 13.41 -4.72 9.94
C SER A 133 12.71 -5.80 10.75
N LYS A 134 12.73 -5.68 12.09
CA LYS A 134 11.97 -6.53 13.00
C LYS A 134 10.59 -6.87 12.39
N PRO A 135 10.09 -8.11 12.56
CA PRO A 135 8.76 -8.46 12.09
C PRO A 135 7.80 -7.37 12.54
N ILE A 136 6.95 -6.87 11.62
CA ILE A 136 5.85 -5.97 11.94
C ILE A 136 5.07 -6.65 13.04
N ASN A 137 5.36 -6.25 14.28
CA ASN A 137 4.62 -6.72 15.42
C ASN A 137 3.42 -5.79 15.40
N ALA A 138 2.39 -6.18 14.64
CA ALA A 138 1.13 -5.44 14.57
C ALA A 138 0.60 -5.08 15.97
N ALA A 139 1.06 -5.79 17.01
CA ALA A 139 0.89 -5.37 18.40
C ALA A 139 1.55 -4.05 18.75
N VAL A 140 2.86 -3.95 18.55
CA VAL A 140 3.68 -2.79 18.92
C VAL A 140 3.24 -1.52 18.19
N ASP A 141 2.78 -1.66 16.95
CA ASP A 141 2.36 -0.53 16.12
C ASP A 141 0.95 -0.03 16.47
N VAL A 142 0.08 -0.89 17.01
CA VAL A 142 -1.29 -0.54 17.43
C VAL A 142 -1.33 -0.09 18.90
N LEU A 143 -0.38 -0.54 19.73
CA LEU A 143 -0.27 -0.17 21.15
C LEU A 143 -0.39 1.34 21.43
N PRO A 144 0.24 2.26 20.68
CA PRO A 144 0.11 3.70 20.92
C PRO A 144 -1.33 4.24 20.88
N TYR A 145 -2.23 3.51 20.22
CA TYR A 145 -3.64 3.89 20.03
C TYR A 145 -4.57 3.10 20.95
N ALA A 146 -4.04 2.18 21.74
CA ALA A 146 -4.81 1.32 22.61
C ALA A 146 -4.99 1.94 24.01
N THR A 147 -5.49 3.18 24.06
CA THR A 147 -5.85 3.86 25.31
C THR A 147 -7.13 4.67 25.13
N GLY A 148 -7.95 4.78 26.18
CA GLY A 148 -9.21 5.53 26.13
C GLY A 148 -9.04 7.05 26.06
N ASN A 149 -7.84 7.58 26.34
CA ASN A 149 -7.58 9.01 26.50
C ASN A 149 -6.50 9.53 25.53
N GLY A 150 -6.66 9.25 24.23
CA GLY A 150 -5.77 9.75 23.18
C GLY A 150 -4.55 8.85 22.92
N ALA A 151 -3.46 9.43 22.42
CA ALA A 151 -2.25 8.68 22.13
C ALA A 151 -1.49 8.34 23.43
N MET A 152 -1.09 7.08 23.57
CA MET A 152 -0.35 6.56 24.72
C MET A 152 0.92 7.37 24.99
N PRO A 153 1.20 7.76 26.25
CA PRO A 153 2.49 8.34 26.61
C PRO A 153 3.65 7.41 26.26
N ARG A 154 4.77 8.00 25.82
CA ARG A 154 5.93 7.24 25.33
C ARG A 154 6.49 6.25 26.35
N ASP A 155 6.48 6.63 27.62
CA ASP A 155 7.05 5.80 28.70
C ASP A 155 6.17 4.57 28.97
N VAL A 156 4.84 4.72 28.86
CA VAL A 156 3.86 3.64 28.91
C VAL A 156 4.01 2.71 27.71
N HIS A 157 4.19 3.27 26.51
CA HIS A 157 4.41 2.50 25.29
C HIS A 157 5.67 1.64 25.39
N ILE A 158 6.79 2.21 25.84
CA ILE A 158 8.05 1.47 26.02
C ILE A 158 7.85 0.31 26.99
N ALA A 159 7.29 0.56 28.17
CA ALA A 159 7.04 -0.48 29.17
C ALA A 159 6.13 -1.60 28.64
N MET A 160 5.07 -1.27 27.90
CA MET A 160 4.19 -2.27 27.31
C MET A 160 4.89 -3.10 26.23
N THR A 161 5.71 -2.48 25.38
CA THR A 161 6.47 -3.21 24.35
C THR A 161 7.56 -4.12 24.92
N ASP A 162 8.10 -3.78 26.09
CA ASP A 162 9.06 -4.62 26.82
C ASP A 162 8.38 -5.79 27.56
N MET A 163 7.13 -5.60 28.00
CA MET A 163 6.37 -6.62 28.73
C MET A 163 5.66 -7.62 27.81
N PHE A 164 5.19 -7.18 26.65
CA PHE A 164 4.34 -7.99 25.78
C PHE A 164 5.00 -8.21 24.44
N THR A 165 5.26 -9.48 24.13
CA THR A 165 5.91 -9.86 22.87
C THR A 165 4.91 -9.99 21.72
N CYS A 166 3.60 -10.07 22.00
CA CYS A 166 2.55 -10.13 20.99
C CYS A 166 1.18 -9.61 21.46
N MET A 167 0.27 -9.29 20.53
CA MET A 167 -1.08 -8.78 20.83
C MET A 167 -1.91 -9.73 21.69
N ARG A 168 -1.66 -11.05 21.59
CA ARG A 168 -2.38 -12.04 22.39
C ARG A 168 -2.11 -11.85 23.88
N ASP A 169 -0.86 -11.52 24.22
CA ASP A 169 -0.48 -11.29 25.61
C ASP A 169 -1.08 -9.97 26.13
N VAL A 170 -1.20 -8.96 25.25
CA VAL A 170 -1.84 -7.67 25.54
C VAL A 170 -3.36 -7.83 25.72
N ALA A 171 -4.05 -8.54 24.83
CA ALA A 171 -5.48 -8.81 24.94
C ALA A 171 -5.83 -9.69 26.15
N GLY A 172 -4.87 -10.52 26.61
CA GLY A 172 -4.99 -11.32 27.83
C GLY A 172 -4.79 -10.53 29.13
N MET A 173 -4.54 -9.21 29.08
CA MET A 173 -4.32 -8.38 30.27
C MET A 173 -5.58 -8.19 31.13
N GLY A 174 -6.76 -8.47 30.57
CA GLY A 174 -8.06 -8.21 31.19
C GLY A 174 -8.16 -8.69 32.65
N SER A 175 -8.24 -7.72 33.57
CA SER A 175 -8.59 -7.86 35.00
C SER A 175 -7.64 -8.65 35.92
N GLY A 176 -6.33 -8.66 35.66
CA GLY A 176 -5.35 -9.27 36.57
C GLY A 176 -4.66 -8.29 37.53
N GLU A 177 -4.88 -8.42 38.85
CA GLU A 177 -4.10 -7.71 39.90
C GLU A 177 -2.58 -7.87 39.75
N GLU A 178 -2.15 -9.03 39.25
CA GLU A 178 -0.74 -9.32 38.96
C GLU A 178 -0.20 -8.47 37.79
N THR A 179 -1.01 -8.21 36.78
CA THR A 179 -0.66 -7.36 35.63
C THR A 179 -0.49 -5.91 36.07
N LYS A 180 -1.40 -5.39 36.91
CA LYS A 180 -1.31 -4.06 37.51
C LYS A 180 0.01 -3.89 38.30
N LYS A 181 0.34 -4.87 39.16
CA LYS A 181 1.60 -4.87 39.92
C LYS A 181 2.83 -4.86 39.02
N ARG A 182 2.82 -5.63 37.94
CA ARG A 182 3.95 -5.68 36.99
C ARG A 182 4.12 -4.37 36.23
N LEU A 183 3.04 -3.70 35.85
CA LEU A 183 3.09 -2.38 35.21
C LEU A 183 3.66 -1.31 36.15
N VAL A 184 3.22 -1.29 37.41
CA VAL A 184 3.75 -0.37 38.43
C VAL A 184 5.23 -0.66 38.74
N GLN A 185 5.65 -1.92 38.76
CA GLN A 185 7.06 -2.30 38.93
C GLN A 185 7.97 -1.84 37.78
N GLN A 186 7.41 -1.63 36.59
CA GLN A 186 8.13 -1.10 35.42
C GLN A 186 8.16 0.43 35.36
N GLY A 187 7.59 1.10 36.37
CA GLY A 187 7.68 2.56 36.54
C GLY A 187 6.47 3.36 36.07
N LEU A 188 5.35 2.70 35.76
CA LEU A 188 4.08 3.40 35.49
C LEU A 188 3.43 3.87 36.79
N ALA A 189 2.76 5.02 36.74
CA ALA A 189 1.89 5.42 37.84
C ALA A 189 0.69 4.47 37.95
N GLU A 190 0.20 4.25 39.17
CA GLU A 190 -0.89 3.31 39.42
C GLU A 190 -2.16 3.64 38.61
N GLN A 191 -2.45 4.94 38.44
CA GLN A 191 -3.58 5.42 37.64
C GLN A 191 -3.39 5.14 36.14
N GLU A 192 -2.18 5.29 35.60
CA GLU A 192 -1.88 5.05 34.19
C GLU A 192 -1.99 3.56 33.84
N ALA A 193 -1.58 2.70 34.79
CA ALA A 193 -1.74 1.26 34.66
C ALA A 193 -3.22 0.85 34.65
N GLU A 194 -4.05 1.47 35.51
CA GLU A 194 -5.50 1.24 35.53
C GLU A 194 -6.18 1.69 34.23
N ASP A 195 -5.89 2.90 33.75
CA ASP A 195 -6.49 3.44 32.54
C ASP A 195 -6.15 2.58 31.30
N CYS A 196 -4.91 2.08 31.21
CA CYS A 196 -4.49 1.13 30.18
C CYS A 196 -5.25 -0.19 30.29
N MET A 197 -5.37 -0.76 31.49
CA MET A 197 -6.09 -2.01 31.70
C MET A 197 -7.59 -1.87 31.39
N GLN A 198 -8.20 -0.73 31.72
CA GLN A 198 -9.61 -0.47 31.50
C GLN A 198 -9.96 -0.42 30.00
N PHE A 199 -9.10 0.19 29.16
CA PHE A 199 -9.29 0.20 27.71
C PHE A 199 -9.49 -1.21 27.14
N TRP A 200 -8.64 -2.16 27.55
CA TRP A 200 -8.72 -3.54 27.09
C TRP A 200 -9.89 -4.32 27.69
N VAL A 201 -10.40 -3.93 28.85
CA VAL A 201 -11.58 -4.54 29.47
C VAL A 201 -12.88 -4.01 28.85
N GLU A 202 -12.94 -2.74 28.48
CA GLU A 202 -14.14 -2.09 27.93
C GLU A 202 -14.32 -2.30 26.42
N GLU A 203 -13.24 -2.24 25.62
CA GLU A 203 -13.35 -2.37 24.16
C GLU A 203 -13.19 -3.81 23.64
N TRP A 204 -12.60 -4.73 24.43
CA TRP A 204 -12.42 -6.13 24.04
C TRP A 204 -13.42 -7.06 24.75
N ILE A 205 -14.70 -6.96 24.39
CA ILE A 205 -15.66 -8.02 24.69
C ILE A 205 -15.51 -9.11 23.61
N CYS A 206 -14.69 -10.12 23.89
CA CYS A 206 -14.86 -11.43 23.27
C CYS A 206 -15.91 -12.19 24.10
N ASP A 207 -17.11 -12.35 23.55
CA ASP A 207 -17.88 -13.57 23.82
C ASP A 207 -17.25 -14.76 23.08
#